data_AF-A0A969T9X2-F1
#
_entry.id   AF-A0A969T9X2-F1
#
_cell.length_a   1.000
_cell.length_b   1.000
_cell.length_c   1.000
_cell.angle_alpha   90.00
_cell.angle_beta   90.00
_cell.angle_gamma   90.00
#
_symmetry.space_group_name_H-M   'P 1'
#
loop_
_entity.id
_entity.type
_entity.pdbx_description
1 polymer ?
#
loop_
_entity_poly.entity_id
_entity_poly.type
_entity_poly.pdbx_seq_one_letter_code
_entity_poly.pdbx_strand_id
1 'polypeptide(L)'
;MRSQEIDALIDDELVLIAAAEIDPNLRLAFSIPTKVPFGIALPKGRGELLDALNQTLDALIADGTLARLWTQWIPWKHFPF
;
A
#
# COMPACT_ATOMS: atom_id res chain seq x y z
N MET A 1 3.58 -10.67 -20.68
CA MET A 1 2.14 -10.89 -20.43
C MET A 1 1.28 -10.63 -21.66
N ARG A 2 1.04 -9.37 -22.11
CA ARG A 2 0.16 -9.13 -23.28
C ARG A 2 0.77 -9.44 -24.65
N SER A 3 2.09 -9.32 -24.81
CA SER A 3 2.85 -9.78 -25.99
C SER A 3 3.40 -11.21 -25.83
N GLN A 4 3.08 -11.91 -24.73
CA GLN A 4 3.65 -13.20 -24.34
C GLN A 4 5.18 -13.21 -24.08
N GLU A 5 5.82 -12.05 -23.88
CA GLU A 5 7.29 -11.97 -23.63
C GLU A 5 7.70 -11.97 -22.15
N ILE A 6 6.73 -11.98 -21.22
CA ILE A 6 6.97 -11.92 -19.77
C ILE A 6 6.06 -12.93 -19.10
N ASP A 7 6.64 -13.84 -18.33
CA ASP A 7 5.95 -14.95 -17.66
C ASP A 7 5.41 -14.58 -16.27
N ALA A 8 6.08 -13.68 -15.54
CA ALA A 8 5.69 -13.29 -14.18
C ALA A 8 6.14 -11.86 -13.83
N LEU A 9 5.47 -11.27 -12.83
CA LEU A 9 5.86 -10.00 -12.20
C LEU A 9 6.14 -10.23 -10.71
N ILE A 10 7.05 -9.44 -10.17
CA ILE A 10 7.36 -9.37 -8.74
C ILE A 10 7.27 -7.89 -8.35
N ASP A 11 6.35 -7.56 -7.45
CA ASP A 11 6.11 -6.21 -6.96
C ASP A 11 5.35 -6.27 -5.63
N ASP A 12 5.03 -5.12 -5.07
CA ASP A 12 4.17 -5.00 -3.89
C ASP A 12 2.80 -5.65 -4.12
N GLU A 13 2.37 -6.45 -3.15
CA GLU A 13 1.09 -7.16 -3.19
C GLU A 13 -0.10 -6.22 -3.47
N LEU A 14 -0.09 -5.00 -2.91
CA LEU A 14 -1.14 -4.01 -3.15
C LEU A 14 -1.27 -3.62 -4.62
N VAL A 15 -0.13 -3.53 -5.33
CA VAL A 15 -0.10 -3.20 -6.77
C VAL A 15 -0.58 -4.40 -7.59
N LEU A 16 -0.12 -5.61 -7.25
CA LEU A 16 -0.45 -6.81 -8.00
C LEU A 16 -1.90 -7.28 -7.83
N ILE A 17 -2.52 -7.03 -6.67
CA ILE A 17 -3.95 -7.33 -6.46
C ILE A 17 -4.82 -6.49 -7.38
N ALA A 18 -4.57 -5.18 -7.46
CA ALA A 18 -5.32 -4.30 -8.37
C ALA A 18 -5.16 -4.74 -9.84
N ALA A 19 -3.96 -5.16 -10.25
CA ALA A 19 -3.73 -5.68 -11.59
C ALA A 19 -4.53 -6.98 -11.86
N ALA A 20 -4.59 -7.90 -10.89
CA ALA A 20 -5.34 -9.14 -10.99
C ALA A 20 -6.87 -8.94 -10.98
N GLU A 21 -7.37 -7.89 -10.33
CA GLU A 21 -8.79 -7.50 -10.41
C GLU A 21 -9.18 -6.98 -11.81
N ILE A 22 -8.25 -6.33 -12.51
CA ILE A 22 -8.50 -5.73 -13.83
C ILE A 22 -8.34 -6.75 -14.96
N ASP A 23 -7.32 -7.63 -14.90
CA ASP A 23 -7.04 -8.61 -15.95
C ASP A 23 -7.26 -10.05 -15.45
N PRO A 24 -8.31 -10.75 -15.90
CA PRO A 24 -8.65 -12.09 -15.43
C PRO A 24 -7.64 -13.16 -15.81
N ASN A 25 -6.67 -12.86 -16.69
CA ASN A 25 -5.57 -13.78 -17.01
C ASN A 25 -4.45 -13.71 -15.97
N LEU A 26 -4.52 -12.77 -15.04
CA LEU A 26 -3.56 -12.61 -13.96
C LEU A 26 -4.12 -13.19 -12.67
N ARG A 27 -3.23 -13.76 -11.88
CA ARG A 27 -3.52 -14.21 -10.52
C ARG A 27 -2.31 -13.99 -9.64
N LEU A 28 -2.55 -13.75 -8.37
CA LEU A 28 -1.50 -13.80 -7.37
C LEU A 28 -1.06 -15.26 -7.19
N ALA A 29 0.22 -15.54 -7.38
CA ALA A 29 0.76 -16.89 -7.22
C ALA A 29 1.08 -17.20 -5.75
N PHE A 30 1.78 -16.28 -5.09
CA PHE A 30 2.10 -16.30 -3.67
C PHE A 30 2.57 -14.90 -3.22
N SER A 31 2.57 -14.66 -1.92
CA SER A 31 3.11 -13.45 -1.30
C SER A 31 4.19 -13.81 -0.28
N ILE A 32 5.22 -12.97 -0.16
CA ILE A 32 6.23 -13.07 0.89
C ILE A 32 6.10 -11.81 1.77
N PRO A 33 5.83 -11.94 3.08
CA PRO A 33 5.69 -10.79 3.95
C PRO A 33 7.05 -10.15 4.20
N THR A 34 7.34 -9.04 3.51
CA THR A 34 8.56 -8.25 3.70
C THR A 34 8.46 -7.30 4.91
N LYS A 35 7.24 -7.03 5.38
CA LYS A 35 6.92 -6.09 6.48
C LYS A 35 7.50 -4.69 6.26
N VAL A 36 7.58 -4.24 5.01
CA VAL A 36 8.07 -2.91 4.66
C VAL A 36 6.97 -1.88 4.93
N PRO A 37 7.16 -0.92 5.85
CA PRO A 37 6.18 0.12 6.11
C PRO A 37 6.16 1.15 4.98
N PHE A 38 4.97 1.63 4.63
CA PHE A 38 4.81 2.76 3.71
C PHE A 38 5.05 4.07 4.46
N GLY A 39 5.70 5.02 3.80
CA GLY A 39 6.01 6.33 4.38
C GLY A 39 5.86 7.45 3.37
N ILE A 40 5.59 8.65 3.87
CA ILE A 40 5.56 9.87 3.06
C ILE A 40 6.96 10.50 3.11
N ALA A 41 7.63 10.56 1.96
CA ALA A 41 8.97 11.11 1.87
C ALA A 41 8.93 12.65 1.80
N LEU A 42 9.85 13.30 2.52
CA LEU A 42 10.05 14.76 2.51
C LEU A 42 11.50 15.11 2.15
N PRO A 43 11.75 16.30 1.57
CA PRO A 43 13.11 16.82 1.42
C PRO A 43 13.83 16.87 2.77
N LYS A 44 15.13 16.56 2.76
CA LYS A 44 15.97 16.64 3.98
C LYS A 44 15.92 18.05 4.59
N GLY A 45 15.98 18.12 5.91
CA GLY A 45 16.01 19.38 6.67
C GLY A 45 14.64 20.03 6.93
N ARG A 46 13.53 19.37 6.59
CA ARG A 46 12.16 19.86 6.82
C ARG A 46 11.56 19.32 8.12
N GLY A 47 12.22 19.57 9.26
CA GLY A 47 11.83 19.02 10.57
C GLY A 47 10.40 19.40 10.99
N GLU A 48 10.06 20.68 10.95
CA GLU A 48 8.72 21.16 11.34
C GLU A 48 7.59 20.52 10.51
N LEU A 49 7.82 20.34 9.20
CA LEU A 49 6.84 19.68 8.33
C LEU A 49 6.73 18.19 8.63
N LEU A 50 7.85 17.52 8.92
CA LEU A 50 7.86 16.13 9.33
C LEU A 50 7.06 15.93 10.61
N ASP A 51 7.26 16.79 11.61
CA ASP A 51 6.55 16.71 12.89
C ASP A 51 5.05 16.95 12.71
N ALA A 52 4.66 17.97 11.93
CA ALA A 52 3.25 18.24 11.62
C ALA A 52 2.59 17.08 10.87
N LEU A 53 3.32 16.44 9.95
CA LEU A 53 2.82 15.29 9.20
C LEU A 53 2.61 14.07 10.11
N ASN A 54 3.58 13.77 10.96
CA ASN A 54 3.48 12.67 11.91
C ASN A 54 2.32 12.89 12.90
N GLN A 55 2.19 14.09 13.48
CA GLN A 55 1.07 14.43 14.37
C GLN A 55 -0.29 14.26 13.68
N THR A 56 -0.38 14.64 12.40
CA THR A 56 -1.61 14.46 11.62
C THR A 56 -1.92 12.99 11.40
N LEU A 57 -0.92 12.17 11.05
CA LEU A 57 -1.10 10.73 10.87
C LEU A 57 -1.52 10.05 12.18
N ASP A 58 -0.92 10.40 13.30
CA ASP A 58 -1.29 9.89 14.62
C ASP A 58 -2.74 10.22 14.97
N ALA A 59 -3.18 11.45 14.68
CA ALA A 59 -4.57 11.85 14.89
C ALA A 59 -5.55 11.05 14.02
N LEU A 60 -5.23 10.84 12.74
CA LEU A 60 -6.05 10.06 11.81
C LEU A 60 -6.11 8.56 12.15
N ILE A 61 -5.06 8.03 12.78
CA ILE A 61 -5.06 6.67 13.32
C ILE A 61 -5.95 6.61 14.56
N ALA A 62 -5.76 7.54 15.50
CA ALA A 62 -6.49 7.58 16.76
C ALA A 62 -8.00 7.81 16.58
N ASP A 63 -8.41 8.62 15.60
CA ASP A 63 -9.81 8.91 15.32
C ASP A 63 -10.49 7.88 14.38
N GLY A 64 -9.74 6.87 13.92
CA GLY A 64 -10.23 5.81 13.04
C GLY A 64 -10.45 6.22 11.58
N THR A 65 -10.09 7.45 11.19
CA THR A 65 -10.18 7.90 9.80
C THR A 65 -9.29 7.06 8.89
N LEU A 66 -8.07 6.74 9.31
CA LEU A 66 -7.18 5.89 8.50
C LEU A 66 -7.76 4.48 8.34
N ALA A 67 -8.35 3.90 9.38
CA ALA A 67 -9.00 2.59 9.31
C ALA A 67 -10.21 2.57 8.35
N ARG A 68 -10.98 3.67 8.31
CA ARG A 68 -12.09 3.82 7.36
C ARG A 68 -11.61 3.94 5.92
N LEU A 69 -10.58 4.74 5.67
CA LEU A 69 -9.96 4.83 4.34
C LEU A 69 -9.35 3.50 3.92
N TRP A 70 -8.73 2.78 4.84
CA TRP A 70 -8.18 1.45 4.61
C TRP A 70 -9.24 0.47 4.13
N THR A 71 -10.38 0.41 4.85
CA THR A 71 -11.51 -0.45 4.47
C THR A 71 -12.08 -0.09 3.10
N GLN A 72 -12.08 1.20 2.73
CA GLN A 72 -12.60 1.64 1.43
C GLN A 72 -11.71 1.22 0.26
N TRP A 73 -10.39 1.35 0.41
CA TRP A 73 -9.45 1.21 -0.72
C TRP A 73 -8.68 -0.11 -0.71
N ILE A 74 -8.56 -0.76 0.44
CA ILE A 74 -7.79 -2.01 0.64
C ILE A 74 -8.59 -2.99 1.52
N PRO A 75 -9.86 -3.30 1.19
CA PRO A 75 -10.74 -4.12 2.04
C PRO A 75 -10.23 -5.56 2.25
N TRP A 76 -9.35 -6.06 1.38
CA TRP A 76 -8.81 -7.42 1.44
C TRP A 76 -7.64 -7.60 2.40
N LYS A 77 -7.11 -6.51 3.00
CA LYS A 77 -5.97 -6.56 3.93
C LYS A 77 -6.38 -6.06 5.31
N HIS A 78 -5.97 -6.77 6.36
CA HIS A 78 -6.27 -6.37 7.73
C HIS A 78 -5.48 -5.10 8.13
N PHE A 79 -6.14 -4.22 8.88
CA PHE A 79 -5.52 -3.04 9.50
C PHE A 79 -5.18 -3.32 10.98
N PRO A 80 -4.09 -2.77 11.56
CA PRO A 80 -2.89 -2.27 10.90
C PRO A 80 -1.93 -3.46 10.62
N PHE A 81 -1.37 -3.51 9.41
CA PHE A 81 -0.46 -4.59 8.97
C PHE A 81 1.00 -4.27 9.28
#